data_AF-A0A9P6PBI6-F1
#
_entry.id   AF-A0A9P6PBI6-F1
#
_cell.length_a   1.000
_cell.length_b   1.000
_cell.length_c   1.000
_cell.angle_alpha   90.00
_cell.angle_beta   90.00
_cell.angle_gamma   90.00
#
_symmetry.space_group_name_H-M   'P 1'
#
loop_
_entity.id
_entity.type
_entity.pdbx_description
1 polymer ?
#
loop_
_entity_poly.entity_id
_entity_poly.type
_entity_poly.pdbx_seq_one_letter_code
_entity_poly.pdbx_strand_id
1 'polypeptide(L)'
;MYIKTEIVLVNEIKTRQEIRRQEVTYREKTDIINAMNEETRSGVHNIVGGRWFVCKNQHPYFIGDCGGATEVSSCPQCGAVIGGLQHKVVESNRFYGEFDGSVQPAWPGQP
;
A
#
# COMPACT_ATOMS: atom_id res chain seq x y z
N MET A 1 18.86 40.18 -4.40
CA MET A 1 17.53 39.56 -4.56
C MET A 1 17.59 38.46 -5.63
N TYR A 2 18.58 37.55 -5.58
CA TYR A 2 18.78 36.47 -6.56
C TYR A 2 18.82 35.07 -5.90
N ILE A 3 19.27 35.00 -4.64
CA ILE A 3 19.39 33.76 -3.88
C ILE A 3 18.02 33.10 -3.59
N LYS A 4 16.97 33.90 -3.32
CA LYS A 4 15.63 33.34 -3.02
C LYS A 4 15.01 32.63 -4.22
N THR A 5 15.16 33.18 -5.43
CA THR A 5 14.61 32.59 -6.65
C THR A 5 15.34 31.31 -7.04
N GLU A 6 16.66 31.26 -6.86
CA GLU A 6 17.46 30.06 -7.11
C GLU A 6 17.14 28.94 -6.11
N ILE A 7 16.98 29.26 -4.81
CA ILE A 7 16.59 28.28 -3.78
C ILE A 7 15.21 27.68 -4.08
N VAL A 8 14.24 28.51 -4.48
CA VAL A 8 12.90 28.04 -4.86
C VAL A 8 12.99 27.06 -6.04
N LEU A 9 13.74 27.41 -7.09
CA LEU A 9 13.93 26.54 -8.25
C LEU A 9 14.60 25.21 -7.86
N VAL A 10 15.63 25.24 -7.01
CA VAL A 10 16.31 24.03 -6.52
C VAL A 10 15.35 23.16 -5.72
N ASN A 11 14.53 23.74 -4.85
CA ASN A 11 13.52 22.99 -4.09
C ASN A 11 12.49 22.33 -5.00
N GLU A 12 11.98 23.05 -6.00
CA GLU A 12 11.06 22.49 -6.98
C GLU A 12 11.68 21.36 -7.80
N ILE A 13 12.93 21.51 -8.24
CA ILE A 13 13.65 20.45 -8.97
C ILE A 13 13.81 19.22 -8.09
N LYS A 14 14.20 19.39 -6.82
CA LYS A 14 14.32 18.29 -5.86
C LYS A 14 12.98 17.58 -5.66
N THR A 15 11.90 18.32 -5.45
CA THR A 15 10.55 17.73 -5.31
C THR A 15 10.15 16.94 -6.55
N ARG A 16 10.36 17.49 -7.76
CA ARG A 16 10.06 16.77 -9.01
C ARG A 16 10.92 15.52 -9.19
N GLN A 17 12.19 15.58 -8.84
CA GLN A 17 13.11 14.43 -8.90
C GLN A 17 12.70 13.34 -7.90
N GLU A 18 12.29 13.72 -6.70
CA GLU A 18 11.82 12.78 -5.67
C GLU A 18 10.50 12.12 -6.08
N ILE A 19 9.54 12.88 -6.63
CA ILE A 19 8.30 12.32 -7.19
C ILE A 19 8.62 11.28 -8.26
N ARG A 20 9.50 11.62 -9.22
CA ARG A 20 9.89 10.68 -10.29
C ARG A 20 10.58 9.44 -9.74
N ARG A 21 11.43 9.57 -8.71
CA ARG A 21 12.09 8.43 -8.06
C ARG A 21 11.08 7.49 -7.39
N GLN A 22 9.96 8.02 -6.92
CA GLN A 22 8.91 7.27 -6.27
C GLN A 22 7.91 6.63 -7.27
N GLU A 23 8.00 6.94 -8.56
CA GLU A 23 7.21 6.26 -9.58
C GLU A 23 7.69 4.82 -9.77
N VAL A 24 6.83 3.87 -9.40
CA VAL A 24 7.11 2.43 -9.54
C VAL A 24 6.93 2.03 -11.00
N THR A 25 7.98 1.50 -11.63
CA THR A 25 7.90 0.94 -12.97
C THR A 25 7.05 -0.34 -12.99
N TYR A 26 6.54 -0.73 -14.16
CA TYR A 26 5.76 -1.98 -14.29
C TYR A 26 6.53 -3.22 -13.81
N ARG A 27 7.84 -3.27 -14.08
CA ARG A 27 8.71 -4.36 -13.63
C ARG A 27 8.82 -4.39 -12.11
N GLU A 28 9.12 -3.25 -11.48
CA GLU A 28 9.18 -3.16 -10.02
C GLU A 28 7.85 -3.51 -9.37
N LYS A 29 6.73 -3.06 -9.96
CA LYS A 29 5.38 -3.43 -9.50
C LYS A 29 5.20 -4.95 -9.51
N THR A 30 5.62 -5.60 -10.59
CA THR A 30 5.54 -7.05 -10.74
C THR A 30 6.43 -7.78 -9.72
N ASP A 31 7.65 -7.29 -9.51
CA ASP A 31 8.59 -7.87 -8.53
C ASP A 31 8.03 -7.76 -7.10
N ILE A 32 7.42 -6.62 -6.74
CA ILE A 32 6.73 -6.43 -5.46
C ILE A 32 5.56 -7.42 -5.33
N ILE A 33 4.70 -7.53 -6.34
CA ILE A 33 3.55 -8.45 -6.30
C ILE A 33 4.01 -9.89 -6.08
N ASN A 34 5.06 -10.32 -6.77
CA ASN A 34 5.59 -11.67 -6.64
C ASN A 34 6.13 -11.93 -5.24
N ALA A 35 6.94 -11.02 -4.70
CA ALA A 35 7.51 -11.14 -3.37
C ALA A 35 6.43 -11.24 -2.29
N MET A 36 5.45 -10.34 -2.31
CA MET A 36 4.40 -10.30 -1.29
C MET A 36 3.45 -11.52 -1.37
N ASN A 37 3.22 -12.05 -2.57
CA ASN A 37 2.39 -13.23 -2.77
C ASN A 37 3.11 -14.54 -2.38
N GLU A 38 4.44 -14.61 -2.54
CA GLU A 38 5.24 -15.79 -2.19
C GLU A 38 5.20 -16.08 -0.69
N GLU A 39 5.31 -15.05 0.15
CA GLU A 39 5.23 -15.18 1.61
C GLU A 39 3.92 -15.85 2.07
N THR A 40 2.82 -15.56 1.36
CA THR A 40 1.48 -16.06 1.72
C THR A 40 1.19 -17.49 1.25
N ARG A 41 2.04 -18.08 0.39
CA ARG A 41 1.88 -19.46 -0.11
C ARG A 41 2.53 -20.52 0.77
N SER A 42 3.39 -20.13 1.71
CA SER A 42 4.19 -21.06 2.53
C SER A 42 3.47 -21.54 3.81
N GLY A 43 2.21 -21.12 4.03
CA GLY A 43 1.37 -21.57 5.14
C GLY A 43 0.75 -22.95 4.90
N VAL A 44 0.84 -23.83 5.90
CA VAL A 44 0.38 -25.25 5.91
C VAL A 44 -1.12 -25.42 5.62
N HIS A 45 -1.89 -24.35 5.68
CA HIS A 45 -3.30 -24.35 5.32
C HIS A 45 -3.51 -23.46 4.10
N ASN A 46 -4.14 -23.98 3.04
CA ASN A 46 -4.63 -23.25 1.84
C ASN A 46 -5.68 -22.17 2.19
N ILE A 47 -5.40 -21.35 3.19
CA ILE A 47 -6.28 -20.35 3.76
C ILE A 47 -5.81 -19.02 3.17
N VAL A 48 -6.60 -18.56 2.20
CA VAL A 48 -6.73 -17.17 1.74
C VAL A 48 -5.53 -16.26 2.07
N GLY A 49 -4.57 -16.17 1.15
CA GLY A 49 -3.35 -15.38 1.33
C GLY A 49 -3.58 -13.87 1.50
N GLY A 50 -2.49 -13.12 1.63
CA GLY A 50 -2.53 -11.67 1.84
C GLY A 50 -3.16 -10.85 0.71
N ARG A 51 -3.54 -9.60 1.01
CA ARG A 51 -4.17 -8.67 0.06
C ARG A 51 -3.74 -7.23 0.26
N TRP A 52 -3.80 -6.48 -0.83
CA TRP A 52 -3.56 -5.05 -0.88
C TRP A 52 -4.81 -4.26 -0.48
N PHE A 53 -4.58 -3.20 0.28
CA PHE A 53 -5.57 -2.22 0.70
C PHE A 53 -4.97 -0.83 0.54
N VAL A 54 -5.81 0.20 0.63
CA VAL A 54 -5.37 1.60 0.67
C VAL A 54 -6.01 2.33 1.83
N CYS A 55 -5.28 3.28 2.39
CA CYS A 55 -5.84 4.24 3.35
C CYS A 55 -6.76 5.25 2.64
N LYS A 56 -7.48 6.07 3.42
CA LYS A 56 -8.34 7.16 2.91
C LYS A 56 -7.66 8.15 1.96
N ASN A 57 -6.32 8.26 2.05
CA ASN A 57 -5.50 9.14 1.22
C ASN A 57 -4.83 8.40 0.04
N GLN A 58 -5.29 7.19 -0.30
CA GLN A 58 -4.83 6.39 -1.45
C GLN A 58 -3.38 5.85 -1.36
N HIS A 59 -2.79 5.79 -0.17
CA HIS A 59 -1.50 5.10 0.02
C HIS A 59 -1.72 3.60 0.17
N PRO A 60 -1.12 2.75 -0.68
CA PRO A 60 -1.24 1.30 -0.59
C PRO A 60 -0.52 0.73 0.64
N TYR A 61 -1.08 -0.33 1.20
CA TYR A 61 -0.47 -1.17 2.22
C TYR A 61 -0.94 -2.63 2.04
N PHE A 62 -0.19 -3.58 2.58
CA PHE A 62 -0.47 -5.01 2.44
C PHE A 62 -0.86 -5.63 3.78
N ILE A 63 -1.88 -6.48 3.76
CA ILE A 63 -2.23 -7.35 4.88
C ILE A 63 -1.82 -8.76 4.49
N GLY A 64 -0.85 -9.34 5.20
CA GLY A 64 -0.30 -10.68 4.95
C GLY A 64 -1.22 -11.81 5.44
N ASP A 65 -0.65 -12.89 5.97
CA ASP A 65 -1.33 -14.05 6.57
C ASP A 65 -2.65 -14.43 5.88
N CYS A 66 -3.80 -14.12 6.51
CA CYS A 66 -5.15 -14.44 6.05
C CYS A 66 -5.82 -13.36 5.19
N GLY A 67 -5.11 -12.26 4.92
CA GLY A 67 -5.55 -11.09 4.17
C GLY A 67 -6.70 -10.28 4.80
N GLY A 68 -7.03 -10.54 6.07
CA GLY A 68 -7.97 -9.76 6.88
C GLY A 68 -7.28 -9.08 8.07
N ALA A 69 -7.65 -7.84 8.38
CA ALA A 69 -6.96 -7.04 9.39
C ALA A 69 -7.22 -7.50 10.83
N THR A 70 -6.16 -7.77 11.59
CA THR A 70 -6.21 -8.13 13.02
C THR A 70 -5.49 -7.12 13.93
N GLU A 71 -4.81 -6.14 13.33
CA GLU A 71 -4.10 -5.07 14.01
C GLU A 71 -4.39 -3.71 13.34
N VAL A 72 -4.37 -2.66 14.15
CA VAL A 72 -4.51 -1.26 13.72
C VAL A 72 -3.15 -0.58 13.79
N SER A 73 -2.82 0.23 12.78
CA SER A 73 -1.59 1.01 12.72
C SER A 73 -1.83 2.37 12.06
N SER A 74 -0.75 3.11 11.80
CA SER A 74 -0.76 4.42 11.14
C SER A 74 -0.07 4.34 9.78
N CYS A 75 -0.70 4.92 8.76
CA CYS A 75 -0.13 5.03 7.42
C CYS A 75 1.21 5.77 7.48
N PRO A 76 2.32 5.19 7.00
CA PRO A 76 3.63 5.81 7.13
C PRO A 76 3.79 7.08 6.30
N GLN A 77 2.97 7.28 5.26
CA GLN A 77 3.01 8.47 4.42
C GLN A 77 2.18 9.64 4.94
N CYS A 78 1.01 9.38 5.53
CA CYS A 78 0.06 10.44 5.89
C CYS A 78 -0.52 10.38 7.30
N GLY A 79 -0.15 9.38 8.10
CA GLY A 79 -0.61 9.20 9.47
C GLY A 79 -2.08 8.81 9.62
N ALA A 80 -2.82 8.59 8.53
CA ALA A 80 -4.19 8.07 8.60
C ALA A 80 -4.20 6.66 9.20
N VAL A 81 -5.27 6.32 9.94
CA VAL A 81 -5.44 4.97 10.51
C VAL A 81 -5.49 3.93 9.39
N ILE A 82 -4.72 2.86 9.52
CA ILE A 82 -4.70 1.70 8.63
C ILE A 82 -4.93 0.39 9.40
N GLY A 83 -5.19 -0.71 8.68
CA GLY A 83 -5.48 -2.00 9.30
C GLY A 83 -6.90 -2.06 9.86
N GLY A 84 -7.09 -2.75 10.98
CA GLY A 84 -8.40 -3.06 11.56
C GLY A 84 -8.36 -4.24 12.53
N LEU A 85 -9.53 -4.72 12.95
CA LEU A 85 -9.66 -5.79 13.95
C LEU A 85 -10.69 -6.82 13.48
N GLN A 86 -10.65 -8.02 14.06
CA GLN A 86 -11.60 -9.10 13.76
C GLN A 86 -11.69 -9.42 12.26
N HIS A 87 -10.53 -9.40 11.61
CA HIS A 87 -10.35 -9.57 10.17
C HIS A 87 -11.00 -8.49 9.29
N LYS A 88 -11.48 -7.38 9.85
CA LYS A 88 -12.12 -6.30 9.10
C LYS A 88 -11.29 -5.02 9.18
N VAL A 89 -10.94 -4.45 8.02
CA VAL A 89 -10.29 -3.13 7.98
C VAL A 89 -11.23 -2.04 8.50
N VAL A 90 -10.64 -0.96 9.02
CA VAL A 90 -11.40 0.25 9.36
C VAL A 90 -12.11 0.80 8.12
N GLU A 91 -13.30 1.39 8.28
CA GLU A 91 -14.16 1.81 7.17
C GLU A 91 -13.54 2.86 6.24
N SER A 92 -12.55 3.61 6.74
CA SER A 92 -11.82 4.58 5.93
C SER A 92 -10.82 3.96 4.96
N ASN A 93 -10.59 2.65 5.06
CA ASN A 93 -9.72 1.90 4.16
C ASN A 93 -10.57 1.14 3.16
N ARG A 94 -9.92 0.72 2.07
CA ARG A 94 -10.59 0.02 0.98
C ARG A 94 -9.69 -1.06 0.42
N PHE A 95 -10.28 -2.17 0.00
CA PHE A 95 -9.61 -3.16 -0.84
C PHE A 95 -9.00 -2.52 -2.10
N TYR A 96 -7.78 -2.93 -2.46
CA TYR A 96 -6.99 -2.33 -3.54
C TYR A 96 -6.50 -3.39 -4.54
N GLY A 97 -7.45 -4.12 -5.11
CA GLY A 97 -7.19 -5.21 -6.06
C GLY A 97 -6.62 -4.73 -7.40
N GLU A 98 -6.75 -3.45 -7.75
CA GLU A 98 -6.12 -2.87 -8.95
C GLU A 98 -4.57 -2.86 -8.87
N PHE A 99 -3.99 -3.08 -7.68
CA PHE A 99 -2.55 -3.25 -7.54
C PHE A 99 -2.09 -4.59 -8.13
N ASP A 100 -2.67 -5.71 -7.70
CA ASP A 100 -2.21 -7.06 -8.04
C ASP A 100 -3.13 -7.82 -9.02
N GLY A 101 -4.25 -7.22 -9.40
CA GLY A 101 -5.27 -7.84 -10.25
C GLY A 101 -6.26 -8.72 -9.47
N SER A 102 -6.24 -8.72 -8.14
CA SER A 102 -7.17 -9.50 -7.32
C SER A 102 -8.59 -8.96 -7.45
N VAL A 103 -9.54 -9.85 -7.75
CA VAL A 103 -10.96 -9.48 -7.95
C VAL A 103 -11.69 -9.24 -6.62
N GLN A 104 -11.22 -9.87 -5.55
CA GLN A 104 -11.85 -9.81 -4.23
C GLN A 104 -10.82 -9.88 -3.10
N PRO A 105 -11.15 -9.35 -1.91
CA PRO A 105 -10.34 -9.56 -0.72
C PRO A 105 -10.28 -11.05 -0.37
N ALA A 106 -9.24 -11.42 0.37
CA ALA A 106 -9.05 -12.78 0.83
C ALA A 106 -10.06 -13.10 1.93
N TRP A 107 -10.12 -12.27 2.97
CA TRP A 107 -11.19 -12.36 3.94
C TRP A 107 -12.47 -11.71 3.40
N PRO A 108 -13.66 -12.35 3.47
CA PRO A 108 -14.91 -11.76 2.97
C PRO A 108 -15.36 -10.56 3.83
N GLY A 109 -16.25 -9.72 3.28
CA GLY A 109 -16.91 -8.64 4.04
C GLY A 109 -16.04 -7.41 4.32
N GLN A 110 -14.96 -7.21 3.55
CA GLN A 110 -14.17 -5.97 3.59
C GLN A 110 -14.83 -4.85 2.78
N PRO A 111 -14.66 -3.58 3.20
CA PRO A 111 -14.98 -2.40 2.39
C PRO A 111 -14.00 -2.17 1.22
#